data_AF-A0A9Q0W567-F1
#
_entry.id   AF-A0A9Q0W567-F1
#
_cell.length_a   1.000
_cell.length_b   1.000
_cell.length_c   1.000
_cell.angle_alpha   90.00
_cell.angle_beta   90.00
_cell.angle_gamma   90.00
#
_symmetry.space_group_name_H-M   'P 1'
#
loop_
_entity.id
_entity.type
_entity.pdbx_description
1 polymer ?
#
loop_
_entity_poly.entity_id
_entity_poly.type
_entity_poly.pdbx_seq_one_letter_code
_entity_poly.pdbx_strand_id
1 'polypeptide(L)'
;MSWLMRESSRATREVSSNGIVRRMVNLPRSIVGGFSRVMSHGIGRIGIAGRRDQNPIPNFPLQPLQDPLNAPEEWTFLSVYEQQYGSTHPLFYACQFMEALKIAEDEHKFMFMYLHSPQHPFTPSFCWGTLGSELVVQFLDANFVCWGALSDRGEGSQMAVTLQPASFPCCAVIAPAAGNSIAVLQQMEGPISPAELVEILQRTVEEQGLAFGNSRAKEEETTREKAMEEERKRARAKEEEKIRADRQLREEQDAAYLSALKIDKEKEKLNSLLPERRFQKPAGSSSKANYEKPRQNPDSDTVSKW
;
A
#
# COMPACT_ATOMS: atom_id res chain seq x y z
N MET A 1 -64.41 -2.82 45.51
CA MET A 1 -63.62 -3.66 44.58
C MET A 1 -63.57 -2.95 43.24
N SER A 2 -62.41 -2.47 42.81
CA SER A 2 -61.94 -2.52 41.42
C SER A 2 -60.70 -1.63 41.29
N TRP A 3 -59.55 -2.28 41.20
CA TRP A 3 -58.29 -1.66 40.81
C TRP A 3 -58.34 -1.47 39.29
N LEU A 4 -58.19 -0.24 38.79
CA LEU A 4 -57.88 0.00 37.39
C LEU A 4 -56.43 0.45 37.29
N MET A 5 -55.62 -0.50 36.81
CA MET A 5 -54.24 -0.37 36.38
C MET A 5 -54.10 0.85 35.47
N ARG A 6 -53.19 1.75 35.84
CA ARG A 6 -52.69 2.82 34.97
C ARG A 6 -51.57 2.22 34.14
N GLU A 7 -51.91 1.69 32.97
CA GLU A 7 -50.95 1.22 31.97
C GLU A 7 -50.11 2.43 31.50
N SER A 8 -48.82 2.41 31.85
CA SER A 8 -47.85 3.41 31.42
C SER A 8 -47.38 3.03 30.02
N SER A 9 -47.92 3.69 28.99
CA SER A 9 -47.44 3.57 27.62
C SER A 9 -45.97 4.01 27.53
N ARG A 10 -45.04 3.06 27.52
CA ARG A 10 -43.64 3.30 27.14
C ARG A 10 -43.62 3.58 25.64
N ALA A 11 -43.28 4.80 25.26
CA ALA A 11 -42.99 5.15 23.87
C ALA A 11 -41.73 4.41 23.43
N THR A 12 -41.89 3.29 22.71
CA THR A 12 -40.84 2.67 21.92
C THR A 12 -40.54 3.59 20.74
N ARG A 13 -39.50 4.41 20.85
CA ARG A 13 -38.96 5.16 19.71
C ARG A 13 -38.28 4.14 18.78
N GLU A 14 -38.87 3.95 17.61
CA GLU A 14 -38.41 3.05 16.56
C GLU A 14 -37.02 3.46 16.03
N VAL A 15 -36.23 2.46 15.63
CA VAL A 15 -34.94 2.65 14.95
C VAL A 15 -35.17 3.44 13.66
N SER A 16 -34.47 4.55 13.49
CA SER A 16 -34.44 5.25 12.20
C SER A 16 -33.27 4.71 11.39
N SER A 17 -33.51 3.59 10.71
CA SER A 17 -32.63 3.13 9.64
C SER A 17 -33.07 3.85 8.37
N ASN A 18 -32.25 4.78 7.88
CA ASN A 18 -32.38 5.18 6.49
C ASN A 18 -32.16 3.89 5.67
N GLY A 19 -33.04 3.60 4.71
CA GLY A 19 -32.83 2.47 3.80
C GLY A 19 -31.43 2.54 3.17
N ILE A 20 -30.91 1.43 2.64
CA ILE A 20 -29.57 1.37 2.06
C ILE A 20 -29.45 2.43 0.96
N VAL A 21 -28.84 3.57 1.31
CA VAL A 21 -28.68 4.74 0.45
C VAL A 21 -27.20 5.04 0.45
N ARG A 22 -26.57 4.81 -0.70
CA ARG A 22 -25.19 5.23 -0.95
C ARG A 22 -25.14 6.75 -0.95
N ARG A 23 -24.70 7.35 0.15
CA ARG A 23 -24.47 8.80 0.26
C ARG A 23 -22.98 9.08 0.14
N MET A 24 -22.60 9.74 -0.94
CA MET A 24 -21.23 10.24 -1.12
C MET A 24 -21.05 11.49 -0.26
N VAL A 25 -20.00 11.51 0.57
CA VAL A 25 -19.65 12.68 1.38
C VAL A 25 -18.18 13.04 1.20
N ASN A 26 -17.89 14.34 1.18
CA ASN A 26 -16.52 14.84 1.14
C ASN A 26 -15.96 14.91 2.56
N LEU A 27 -14.71 14.46 2.72
CA LEU A 27 -14.05 14.52 4.00
C LEU A 27 -13.59 15.95 4.33
N PRO A 28 -13.73 16.38 5.60
CA PRO A 28 -13.12 17.60 6.10
C PRO A 28 -11.61 17.64 5.83
N ARG A 29 -11.08 18.82 5.49
CA ARG A 29 -9.64 19.00 5.20
C ARG A 29 -8.73 18.61 6.37
N SER A 30 -9.21 18.65 7.60
CA SER A 30 -8.48 18.22 8.79
C SER A 30 -8.20 16.72 8.81
N ILE A 31 -9.15 15.90 8.33
CA ILE A 31 -9.01 14.44 8.23
C ILE A 31 -8.08 14.07 7.06
N VAL A 32 -8.21 14.76 5.94
CA VAL A 32 -7.41 14.51 4.73
C VAL A 32 -5.96 15.02 4.88
N GLY A 33 -5.76 16.12 5.62
CA GLY A 33 -4.51 16.86 5.70
C GLY A 33 -3.44 16.29 6.63
N GLY A 34 -3.75 15.22 7.38
CA GLY A 34 -2.81 14.56 8.31
C GLY A 34 -1.59 13.93 7.64
N PHE A 35 -1.63 13.68 6.33
CA PHE A 35 -0.51 13.17 5.53
C PHE A 35 0.53 14.26 5.17
N SER A 36 0.96 15.07 6.13
CA SER A 36 2.07 16.01 5.92
C SER A 36 3.40 15.27 5.76
N ARG A 37 3.75 15.02 4.49
CA ARG A 37 5.05 15.37 3.88
C ARG A 37 6.27 15.33 4.83
N VAL A 38 6.68 14.15 5.30
CA VAL A 38 8.10 13.95 5.64
C VAL A 38 8.82 13.57 4.36
N MET A 39 9.45 14.56 3.74
CA MET A 39 10.47 14.29 2.73
C MET A 39 11.65 13.62 3.43
N SER A 40 11.99 12.42 2.97
CA SER A 40 13.29 11.80 3.15
C SER A 40 14.39 12.83 2.90
N HIS A 41 15.03 13.31 3.96
CA HIS A 41 16.35 13.93 3.90
C HIS A 41 17.32 12.98 4.61
N GLY A 42 17.87 12.06 3.82
CA GLY A 42 19.12 11.41 4.17
C GLY A 42 20.30 12.38 4.06
N ILE A 43 21.38 12.03 4.77
CA ILE A 43 22.75 12.56 4.71
C ILE A 43 22.92 13.87 5.50
N GLY A 44 23.72 14.03 6.55
CA GLY A 44 24.78 13.22 7.16
C GLY A 44 25.78 14.18 7.85
N ARG A 45 26.73 13.62 8.62
CA ARG A 45 27.95 14.22 9.24
C ARG A 45 27.85 14.52 10.75
N ILE A 46 28.38 13.62 11.58
CA ILE A 46 29.77 13.56 12.12
C ILE A 46 29.92 14.40 13.40
N GLY A 47 30.22 13.72 14.51
CA GLY A 47 30.71 14.29 15.75
C GLY A 47 31.09 13.19 16.74
N ILE A 48 32.38 12.85 16.76
CA ILE A 48 33.03 11.83 17.58
C ILE A 48 33.38 12.41 18.96
N ALA A 49 32.97 11.75 20.04
CA ALA A 49 33.62 11.65 21.36
C ALA A 49 32.68 10.80 22.26
N GLY A 50 33.04 9.80 23.05
CA GLY A 50 34.30 9.36 23.63
C GLY A 50 34.04 8.95 25.09
N ARG A 51 33.99 7.63 25.36
CA ARG A 51 34.07 6.92 26.67
C ARG A 51 33.24 7.40 27.89
N ARG A 52 32.48 6.49 28.51
CA ARG A 52 32.90 5.65 29.68
C ARG A 52 31.72 4.84 30.23
N ASP A 53 31.97 3.56 30.52
CA ASP A 53 31.11 2.67 31.30
C ASP A 53 30.81 3.21 32.71
N GLN A 54 29.57 3.03 33.15
CA GLN A 54 29.20 2.30 34.37
C GLN A 54 27.68 2.25 34.55
N ASN A 55 27.11 1.03 34.50
CA ASN A 55 25.81 0.71 35.08
C ASN A 55 25.87 0.88 36.61
N PRO A 56 24.77 1.34 37.24
CA PRO A 56 24.03 0.38 38.05
C PRO A 56 22.50 0.51 37.94
N ILE A 57 21.84 -0.65 37.88
CA ILE A 57 20.50 -1.01 38.39
C ILE A 57 19.38 0.06 38.27
N PRO A 58 18.34 -0.14 37.42
CA PRO A 58 17.16 0.70 37.50
C PRO A 58 16.31 0.24 38.69
N ASN A 59 16.31 1.04 39.76
CA ASN A 59 15.16 1.13 40.65
C ASN A 59 13.97 1.52 39.76
N PHE A 60 13.03 0.60 39.55
CA PHE A 60 11.73 0.94 38.97
C PHE A 60 10.97 1.78 40.01
N PRO A 61 10.72 3.08 39.79
CA PRO A 61 9.61 3.70 40.46
C PRO A 61 8.35 3.13 39.81
N LEU A 62 7.48 2.51 40.61
CA LEU A 62 6.09 2.29 40.25
C LEU A 62 5.54 3.62 39.71
N GLN A 63 5.36 3.72 38.39
CA GLN A 63 4.76 4.92 37.80
C GLN A 63 3.33 5.04 38.34
N PRO A 64 2.92 6.22 38.82
CA PRO A 64 1.52 6.46 39.14
C PRO A 64 0.70 6.30 37.86
N LEU A 65 -0.45 5.65 38.01
CA LEU A 65 -1.55 5.57 37.04
C LEU A 65 -1.64 6.90 36.26
N GLN A 66 -1.29 6.89 34.98
CA GLN A 66 -1.30 8.10 34.16
C GLN A 66 -2.74 8.58 34.00
N ASP A 67 -2.96 9.86 34.27
CA ASP A 67 -4.22 10.53 33.94
C ASP A 67 -4.56 10.33 32.46
N PRO A 68 -5.80 10.00 32.08
CA PRO A 68 -6.23 9.74 30.70
C PRO A 68 -6.15 10.97 29.76
N LEU A 69 -5.53 12.07 30.19
CA LEU A 69 -5.39 13.31 29.43
C LEU A 69 -4.13 13.40 28.57
N ASN A 70 -3.20 12.45 28.68
CA ASN A 70 -1.94 12.41 27.91
C ASN A 70 -1.81 11.19 26.98
N ALA A 71 -2.87 10.38 26.83
CA ALA A 71 -2.88 9.33 25.83
C ALA A 71 -2.90 9.96 24.43
N PRO A 72 -2.22 9.35 23.42
CA PRO A 72 -2.39 9.77 22.04
C PRO A 72 -3.89 9.77 21.68
N GLU A 73 -4.31 10.72 20.85
CA GLU A 73 -5.72 10.94 20.52
C GLU A 73 -6.38 9.67 19.96
N GLU A 74 -5.59 8.86 19.25
CA GLU A 74 -5.97 7.58 18.65
C GLU A 74 -6.39 6.52 19.69
N TRP A 75 -5.83 6.56 20.90
CA TRP A 75 -6.14 5.62 21.99
C TRP A 75 -7.24 6.13 22.92
N THR A 76 -7.61 7.41 22.80
CA THR A 76 -8.51 8.07 23.75
C THR A 76 -9.90 7.47 23.72
N PHE A 77 -10.44 7.16 22.54
CA PHE A 77 -11.73 6.49 22.42
C PHE A 77 -11.73 5.12 23.11
N LEU A 78 -10.77 4.27 22.77
CA LEU A 78 -10.71 2.90 23.26
C LEU A 78 -10.54 2.87 24.79
N SER A 79 -9.65 3.72 25.32
CA SER A 79 -9.41 3.82 26.76
C SER A 79 -10.67 4.25 27.53
N VAL A 80 -11.41 5.23 27.01
CA VAL A 80 -12.68 5.69 27.61
C VAL A 80 -13.74 4.60 27.54
N TYR A 81 -13.83 3.90 26.41
CA TYR A 81 -14.78 2.82 26.20
C TYR A 81 -14.52 1.65 27.16
N GLU A 82 -13.30 1.12 27.19
CA GLU A 82 -12.92 -0.03 28.03
C GLU A 82 -13.06 0.29 29.52
N GLN A 83 -12.73 1.52 29.93
CA GLN A 83 -12.91 1.95 31.31
C GLN A 83 -14.38 1.91 31.76
N GLN A 84 -15.32 2.19 30.86
CA GLN A 84 -16.75 2.26 31.18
C GLN A 84 -17.50 0.95 30.93
N TYR A 85 -17.12 0.22 29.88
CA TYR A 85 -17.89 -0.91 29.36
C TYR A 85 -17.16 -2.26 29.44
N GLY A 86 -15.85 -2.24 29.70
CA GLY A 86 -15.00 -3.43 29.72
C GLY A 86 -14.41 -3.76 28.35
N SER A 87 -13.66 -4.87 28.30
CA SER A 87 -12.89 -5.31 27.12
C SER A 87 -13.70 -6.15 26.12
N THR A 88 -15.01 -6.30 26.31
CA THR A 88 -15.87 -7.05 25.39
C THR A 88 -16.46 -6.08 24.37
N HIS A 89 -15.78 -5.96 23.23
CA HIS A 89 -16.19 -5.13 22.10
C HIS A 89 -15.50 -5.59 20.81
N PRO A 90 -15.94 -5.12 19.63
CA PRO A 90 -15.24 -5.38 18.37
C PRO A 90 -13.82 -4.83 18.38
N LEU A 91 -12.93 -5.39 17.57
CA LEU A 91 -11.55 -4.97 17.46
C LEU A 91 -11.45 -3.58 16.81
N PHE A 92 -11.43 -2.54 17.65
CA PHE A 92 -11.27 -1.16 17.22
C PHE A 92 -9.81 -0.84 16.97
N TYR A 93 -9.51 -0.38 15.76
CA TYR A 93 -8.17 0.10 15.40
C TYR A 93 -7.90 1.45 16.05
N ALA A 94 -6.91 1.49 16.96
CA ALA A 94 -6.42 2.71 17.59
C ALA A 94 -5.50 3.49 16.63
N CYS A 95 -6.09 4.06 15.59
CA CYS A 95 -5.42 4.86 14.57
C CYS A 95 -6.33 5.98 14.04
N GLN A 96 -5.79 6.80 13.15
CA GLN A 96 -6.57 7.89 12.51
C GLN A 96 -7.60 7.34 11.52
N PHE A 97 -8.66 8.11 11.27
CA PHE A 97 -9.77 7.71 10.39
C PHE A 97 -9.28 7.26 9.01
N MET A 98 -8.39 8.04 8.38
CA MET A 98 -7.87 7.71 7.04
C MET A 98 -6.98 6.47 7.04
N GLU A 99 -6.27 6.20 8.14
CA GLU A 99 -5.45 4.99 8.27
C GLU A 99 -6.33 3.75 8.37
N ALA A 100 -7.38 3.79 9.19
CA ALA A 100 -8.36 2.72 9.26
C ALA A 100 -9.08 2.50 7.91
N LEU A 101 -9.34 3.56 7.15
CA LEU A 101 -9.98 3.46 5.83
C LEU A 101 -9.05 2.80 4.81
N LYS A 102 -7.75 3.11 4.88
CA LYS A 102 -6.74 2.44 4.08
C LYS A 102 -6.59 0.96 4.45
N ILE A 103 -6.62 0.62 5.75
CA ILE A 103 -6.62 -0.78 6.19
C ILE A 103 -7.85 -1.51 5.63
N ALA A 104 -9.03 -0.88 5.65
CA ALA A 104 -10.24 -1.45 5.05
C ALA A 104 -10.10 -1.67 3.53
N GLU A 105 -9.48 -0.71 2.82
CA GLU A 105 -9.17 -0.83 1.39
C GLU A 105 -8.20 -1.98 1.09
N ASP A 106 -7.09 -2.06 1.85
CA ASP A 106 -6.04 -3.06 1.73
C ASP A 106 -6.56 -4.48 2.10
N GLU A 107 -7.44 -4.59 3.10
CA GLU A 107 -8.10 -5.85 3.49
C GLU A 107 -9.33 -6.19 2.63
N HIS A 108 -9.72 -5.31 1.70
CA HIS A 108 -10.93 -5.42 0.89
C HIS A 108 -12.22 -5.61 1.71
N LYS A 109 -12.31 -4.92 2.85
CA LYS A 109 -13.48 -4.89 3.73
C LYS A 109 -14.12 -3.50 3.73
N PHE A 110 -15.36 -3.41 4.22
CA PHE A 110 -15.93 -2.13 4.60
C PHE A 110 -15.44 -1.72 6.00
N MET A 111 -15.44 -0.42 6.27
CA MET A 111 -15.22 0.08 7.61
C MET A 111 -16.55 0.15 8.36
N PHE A 112 -16.58 -0.38 9.58
CA PHE A 112 -17.62 -0.09 10.55
C PHE A 112 -17.15 1.05 11.46
N MET A 113 -17.82 2.19 11.37
CA MET A 113 -17.52 3.36 12.20
C MET A 113 -18.55 3.47 13.34
N TYR A 114 -18.06 3.71 14.56
CA TYR A 114 -18.88 4.03 15.73
C TYR A 114 -18.55 5.42 16.28
N LEU A 115 -19.55 6.29 16.39
CA LEU A 115 -19.43 7.58 17.07
C LEU A 115 -20.01 7.49 18.48
N HIS A 116 -19.13 7.56 19.47
CA HIS A 116 -19.46 7.41 20.88
C HIS A 116 -19.81 8.76 21.52
N SER A 117 -21.03 8.87 22.05
CA SER A 117 -21.49 10.01 22.84
C SER A 117 -21.82 9.54 24.27
N PRO A 118 -20.90 9.72 25.24
CA PRO A 118 -21.10 9.21 26.60
C PRO A 118 -22.24 9.91 27.35
N GLN A 119 -22.65 11.10 26.91
CA GLN A 119 -23.75 11.86 27.53
C GLN A 119 -25.14 11.39 27.08
N HIS A 120 -25.24 10.56 26.04
CA HIS A 120 -26.53 10.14 25.51
C HIS A 120 -27.14 8.97 26.30
N PRO A 121 -28.43 9.01 26.68
CA PRO A 121 -29.04 8.02 27.58
C PRO A 121 -29.07 6.59 27.03
N PHE A 122 -29.05 6.40 25.72
CA PHE A 122 -29.05 5.07 25.09
C PHE A 122 -27.66 4.49 24.84
N THR A 123 -26.60 5.26 25.07
CA THR A 123 -25.22 4.81 24.84
C THR A 123 -24.86 3.61 25.73
N PRO A 124 -25.10 3.63 27.06
CA PRO A 124 -24.71 2.50 27.90
C PRO A 124 -25.41 1.18 27.54
N SER A 125 -26.71 1.21 27.25
CA SER A 125 -27.45 0.02 26.82
C SER A 125 -26.94 -0.53 25.50
N PHE A 126 -26.56 0.35 24.58
CA PHE A 126 -25.99 -0.07 23.31
C PHE A 126 -24.59 -0.67 23.48
N CYS A 127 -23.71 -0.05 24.26
CA CYS A 127 -22.35 -0.54 24.47
C CYS A 127 -22.36 -1.90 25.18
N TRP A 128 -23.06 -2.03 26.32
CA TRP A 128 -23.12 -3.30 27.07
C TRP A 128 -23.97 -4.37 26.38
N GLY A 129 -25.11 -3.98 25.82
CA GLY A 129 -26.10 -4.94 25.31
C GLY A 129 -25.87 -5.33 23.86
N THR A 130 -25.61 -4.35 22.99
CA THR A 130 -25.56 -4.55 21.54
C THR A 130 -24.14 -4.75 21.06
N LEU A 131 -23.27 -3.75 21.26
CA LEU A 131 -21.91 -3.77 20.75
C LEU A 131 -21.02 -4.80 21.47
N GLY A 132 -21.24 -5.00 22.77
CA GLY A 132 -20.57 -6.04 23.57
C GLY A 132 -21.19 -7.43 23.45
N SER A 133 -22.21 -7.64 22.60
CA SER A 133 -22.75 -8.96 22.34
C SER A 133 -21.76 -9.78 21.50
N GLU A 134 -21.49 -11.02 21.91
CA GLU A 134 -20.59 -11.93 21.20
C GLU A 134 -20.98 -12.11 19.72
N LEU A 135 -22.28 -12.16 19.44
CA LEU A 135 -22.80 -12.25 18.06
C LEU A 135 -22.38 -11.04 17.21
N VAL A 136 -22.40 -9.84 17.78
CA VAL A 136 -22.00 -8.61 17.07
C VAL A 136 -20.48 -8.53 16.94
N VAL A 137 -19.75 -8.83 18.02
CA VAL A 137 -18.28 -8.81 18.03
C VAL A 137 -17.72 -9.76 16.97
N GLN A 138 -18.12 -11.03 17.00
CA GLN A 138 -17.64 -12.03 16.03
C GLN A 138 -17.97 -11.64 14.58
N PHE A 139 -19.16 -11.10 14.34
CA PHE A 139 -19.58 -10.70 13.00
C PHE A 139 -18.78 -9.49 12.49
N LEU A 140 -18.57 -8.48 13.33
CA LEU A 140 -17.81 -7.29 12.98
C LEU A 140 -16.34 -7.61 12.75
N ASP A 141 -15.69 -8.35 13.64
CA ASP A 141 -14.26 -8.68 13.55
C ASP A 141 -13.94 -9.52 12.30
N ALA A 142 -14.88 -10.39 11.89
CA ALA A 142 -14.72 -11.20 10.69
C ALA A 142 -14.88 -10.40 9.39
N ASN A 143 -15.81 -9.44 9.35
CA ASN A 143 -16.27 -8.84 8.09
C ASN A 143 -15.89 -7.36 7.88
N PHE A 144 -15.51 -6.65 8.94
CA PHE A 144 -15.28 -5.20 8.90
C PHE A 144 -13.96 -4.81 9.54
N VAL A 145 -13.45 -3.65 9.12
CA VAL A 145 -12.45 -2.91 9.89
C VAL A 145 -13.19 -1.97 10.82
N CYS A 146 -13.09 -2.16 12.13
CA CYS A 146 -13.81 -1.34 13.10
C CYS A 146 -12.98 -0.13 13.52
N TRP A 147 -13.60 1.05 13.44
CA TRP A 147 -13.02 2.30 13.92
C TRP A 147 -14.02 3.04 14.81
N GLY A 148 -13.54 3.68 15.86
CA GLY A 148 -14.38 4.36 16.84
C GLY A 148 -13.77 5.67 17.28
N ALA A 149 -14.62 6.66 17.50
CA ALA A 149 -14.21 7.97 18.00
C ALA A 149 -15.28 8.61 18.88
N LEU A 150 -14.84 9.58 19.67
CA LEU A 150 -15.71 10.35 20.56
C LEU A 150 -16.38 11.47 19.76
N SER A 151 -17.70 11.58 19.85
CA SER A 151 -18.49 12.46 18.98
C SER A 151 -18.26 13.95 19.25
N ASP A 152 -17.69 14.31 20.39
CA ASP A 152 -17.55 15.70 20.87
C ASP A 152 -16.16 16.29 20.63
N ARG A 153 -15.18 15.49 20.18
CA ARG A 153 -13.80 15.94 19.98
C ARG A 153 -13.08 15.21 18.85
N GLY A 154 -11.94 15.75 18.45
CA GLY A 154 -11.06 15.13 17.48
C GLY A 154 -11.69 14.86 16.11
N GLU A 155 -11.23 13.79 15.47
CA GLU A 155 -11.81 13.31 14.21
C GLU A 155 -13.28 12.90 14.36
N GLY A 156 -13.68 12.40 15.53
CA GLY A 156 -15.06 12.01 15.81
C GLY A 156 -16.05 13.18 15.73
N SER A 157 -15.65 14.38 16.19
CA SER A 157 -16.46 15.60 16.02
C SER A 157 -16.64 15.99 14.55
N GLN A 158 -15.58 15.88 13.75
CA GLN A 158 -15.63 16.18 12.31
C GLN A 158 -16.51 15.18 11.56
N MET A 159 -16.44 13.90 11.94
CA MET A 159 -17.31 12.85 11.40
C MET A 159 -18.77 13.02 11.85
N ALA A 160 -19.03 13.47 13.08
CA ALA A 160 -20.38 13.80 13.53
C ALA A 160 -21.00 14.95 12.71
N VAL A 161 -20.21 15.98 12.36
CA VAL A 161 -20.65 17.06 11.45
C VAL A 161 -20.90 16.55 10.03
N THR A 162 -20.09 15.60 9.55
CA THR A 162 -20.22 15.02 8.21
C THR A 162 -21.42 14.08 8.10
N LEU A 163 -21.69 13.29 9.15
CA LEU A 163 -22.81 12.37 9.19
C LEU A 163 -24.14 13.01 9.58
N GLN A 164 -24.09 14.09 10.36
CA GLN A 164 -25.25 14.76 10.94
C GLN A 164 -26.26 13.79 11.55
N PRO A 165 -25.85 12.94 12.52
CA PRO A 165 -26.78 11.98 13.11
C PRO A 165 -27.90 12.69 13.87
N ALA A 166 -29.12 12.20 13.73
CA ALA A 166 -30.29 12.72 14.44
C ALA A 166 -30.38 12.19 15.88
N SER A 167 -29.75 11.05 16.19
CA SER A 167 -29.72 10.46 17.53
C SER A 167 -28.47 9.59 17.75
N PHE A 168 -28.18 9.29 19.02
CA PHE A 168 -27.13 8.34 19.42
C PHE A 168 -27.74 7.08 20.05
N PRO A 169 -27.05 5.93 20.04
CA PRO A 169 -25.76 5.64 19.38
C PRO A 169 -25.82 5.84 17.86
N CYS A 170 -24.69 6.24 17.25
CA CYS A 170 -24.58 6.41 15.80
C CYS A 170 -23.47 5.49 15.26
N CYS A 171 -23.86 4.60 14.33
CA CYS A 171 -22.95 3.72 13.62
C CYS A 171 -23.10 3.91 12.11
N ALA A 172 -22.03 3.70 11.35
CA ALA A 172 -22.08 3.77 9.90
C ALA A 172 -21.19 2.71 9.25
N VAL A 173 -21.64 2.18 8.12
CA VAL A 173 -20.83 1.37 7.22
C VAL A 173 -20.28 2.28 6.13
N ILE A 174 -18.96 2.33 6.01
CA ILE A 174 -18.23 3.22 5.11
C ILE A 174 -17.43 2.38 4.12
N ALA A 175 -17.50 2.73 2.84
CA ALA A 175 -16.61 2.22 1.82
C ALA A 175 -15.58 3.29 1.40
N PRO A 176 -14.33 2.89 1.17
CA PRO A 176 -13.35 3.75 0.49
C PRO A 176 -13.90 4.22 -0.85
N ALA A 177 -13.65 5.49 -1.18
CA ALA A 177 -13.98 6.04 -2.48
C ALA A 177 -12.84 6.91 -3.00
N ALA A 178 -12.82 7.15 -4.31
CA ALA A 178 -11.74 7.87 -4.95
C ALA A 178 -11.59 9.31 -4.41
N GLY A 179 -10.34 9.75 -4.29
CA GLY A 179 -9.99 11.10 -3.85
C GLY A 179 -10.22 11.32 -2.36
N ASN A 180 -10.85 12.44 -2.00
CA ASN A 180 -11.08 12.85 -0.61
C ASN A 180 -12.52 12.60 -0.17
N SER A 181 -13.16 11.58 -0.74
CA SER A 181 -14.57 11.28 -0.50
C SER A 181 -14.71 9.88 0.08
N ILE A 182 -15.80 9.66 0.80
CA ILE A 182 -16.20 8.34 1.28
C ILE A 182 -17.63 8.05 0.84
N ALA A 183 -17.95 6.78 0.70
CA ALA A 183 -19.32 6.34 0.48
C ALA A 183 -19.88 5.82 1.80
N VAL A 184 -20.89 6.51 2.35
CA VAL A 184 -21.67 6.00 3.48
C VAL A 184 -22.72 5.04 2.89
N LEU A 185 -22.56 3.75 3.17
CA LEU A 185 -23.43 2.70 2.64
C LEU A 185 -24.68 2.51 3.50
N GLN A 186 -24.50 2.60 4.82
CA GLN A 186 -25.55 2.45 5.80
C GLN A 186 -25.24 3.35 7.00
N GLN A 187 -26.26 4.03 7.53
CA GLN A 187 -26.18 4.81 8.76
C GLN A 187 -27.28 4.32 9.70
N MET A 188 -26.93 3.97 10.93
CA MET A 188 -27.81 3.41 11.95
C MET A 188 -27.78 4.31 13.17
N GLU A 189 -28.96 4.75 13.60
CA GLU A 189 -29.11 5.73 14.67
C GLU A 189 -30.12 5.27 15.70
N GLY A 190 -29.76 5.44 16.97
CA GLY A 190 -30.62 5.08 18.10
C GLY A 190 -30.45 3.63 18.58
N PRO A 191 -31.25 3.22 19.57
CA PRO A 191 -31.12 1.91 20.20
C PRO A 191 -31.50 0.80 19.22
N ILE A 192 -30.59 -0.14 18.97
CA ILE A 192 -30.76 -1.28 18.07
C ILE A 192 -30.38 -2.57 18.78
N SER A 193 -31.12 -3.66 18.53
CA SER A 193 -30.79 -4.96 19.13
C SER A 193 -29.59 -5.63 18.42
N PRO A 194 -28.88 -6.57 19.09
CA PRO A 194 -27.75 -7.28 18.47
C PRO A 194 -28.13 -8.00 17.17
N ALA A 195 -29.29 -8.65 17.15
CA ALA A 195 -29.78 -9.41 16.01
C ALA A 195 -30.10 -8.49 14.82
N GLU A 196 -30.81 -7.38 15.07
CA GLU A 196 -31.13 -6.39 14.03
C GLU A 196 -29.87 -5.75 13.47
N LEU A 197 -28.87 -5.45 14.31
CA LEU A 197 -27.61 -4.88 13.85
C LEU A 197 -26.89 -5.83 12.88
N VAL A 198 -26.75 -7.10 13.25
CA VAL A 198 -26.12 -8.09 12.36
C VAL A 198 -26.92 -8.29 11.08
N GLU A 199 -28.26 -8.34 11.15
CA GLU A 199 -29.10 -8.47 9.95
C GLU A 199 -28.87 -7.30 8.96
N ILE A 200 -28.84 -6.06 9.47
CA ILE A 200 -28.57 -4.87 8.65
C ILE A 200 -27.17 -4.93 8.05
N LEU A 201 -26.16 -5.29 8.84
CA LEU A 201 -24.78 -5.35 8.38
C LEU A 201 -24.58 -6.47 7.35
N GLN A 202 -25.15 -7.66 7.58
CA GLN A 202 -25.11 -8.78 6.65
C GLN A 202 -25.74 -8.41 5.31
N ARG A 203 -26.96 -7.85 5.33
CA ARG A 203 -27.61 -7.35 4.11
C ARG A 203 -26.75 -6.31 3.38
N THR A 204 -26.12 -5.40 4.12
CA THR A 204 -25.21 -4.40 3.54
C THR A 204 -24.02 -5.06 2.85
N VAL A 205 -23.39 -6.08 3.46
CA VAL A 205 -22.28 -6.80 2.85
C VAL A 205 -22.72 -7.55 1.59
N GLU A 206 -23.86 -8.23 1.64
CA GLU A 206 -24.38 -9.01 0.51
C GLU A 206 -24.74 -8.12 -0.69
N GLU A 207 -25.44 -7.01 -0.46
CA GLU A 207 -25.86 -6.10 -1.53
C GLU A 207 -24.69 -5.31 -2.12
N GLN A 208 -23.76 -4.86 -1.27
CA GLN A 208 -22.70 -3.94 -1.66
C GLN A 208 -21.43 -4.68 -2.10
N GLY A 209 -21.22 -5.92 -1.63
CA GLY A 209 -20.09 -6.77 -2.00
C GLY A 209 -20.04 -7.11 -3.49
N LEU A 210 -21.20 -7.26 -4.14
CA LEU A 210 -21.28 -7.46 -5.60
C LEU A 210 -20.76 -6.24 -6.39
N ALA A 211 -21.03 -5.05 -5.89
CA ALA A 211 -20.61 -3.81 -6.55
C ALA A 211 -19.16 -3.44 -6.23
N PHE A 212 -18.66 -3.79 -5.04
CA PHE A 212 -17.26 -3.59 -4.66
C PHE A 212 -16.32 -4.61 -5.32
N GLY A 213 -16.76 -5.87 -5.48
CA GLY A 213 -16.03 -6.93 -6.18
C GLY A 213 -15.79 -6.64 -7.68
N ASN A 214 -16.66 -5.87 -8.33
CA ASN A 214 -16.44 -5.45 -9.71
C ASN A 214 -15.35 -4.36 -9.83
N SER A 215 -15.22 -3.49 -8.83
CA SER A 215 -14.11 -2.52 -8.75
C SER A 215 -12.77 -3.23 -8.61
N ARG A 216 -12.70 -4.31 -7.81
CA ARG A 216 -11.53 -5.19 -7.66
C ARG A 216 -11.03 -5.72 -9.00
N ALA A 217 -11.92 -6.29 -9.82
CA ALA A 217 -11.52 -6.84 -11.12
C ALA A 217 -11.00 -5.74 -12.05
N LYS A 218 -11.68 -4.59 -12.05
CA LYS A 218 -11.38 -3.49 -12.96
C LYS A 218 -10.06 -2.78 -12.62
N GLU A 219 -9.76 -2.59 -11.34
CA GLU A 219 -8.52 -1.93 -10.93
C GLU A 219 -7.30 -2.83 -11.13
N GLU A 220 -7.43 -4.11 -10.84
CA GLU A 220 -6.39 -5.11 -11.12
C GLU A 220 -6.15 -5.28 -12.64
N GLU A 221 -7.20 -5.17 -13.46
CA GLU A 221 -7.09 -5.14 -14.92
C GLU A 221 -6.34 -3.89 -15.39
N THR A 222 -6.71 -2.69 -14.90
CA THR A 222 -6.03 -1.46 -15.32
C THR A 222 -4.56 -1.39 -14.89
N THR A 223 -4.20 -1.94 -13.74
CA THR A 223 -2.81 -2.00 -13.27
C THR A 223 -1.99 -3.00 -14.09
N ARG A 224 -2.57 -4.16 -14.42
CA ARG A 224 -1.96 -5.13 -15.34
C ARG A 224 -1.79 -4.55 -16.75
N GLU A 225 -2.78 -3.84 -17.26
CA GLU A 225 -2.71 -3.17 -18.57
C GLU A 225 -1.58 -2.13 -18.60
N LYS A 226 -1.48 -1.28 -17.57
CA LYS A 226 -0.38 -0.30 -17.46
C LYS A 226 0.99 -0.98 -17.37
N ALA A 227 1.10 -2.06 -16.61
CA ALA A 227 2.35 -2.83 -16.51
C ALA A 227 2.76 -3.44 -17.86
N MET A 228 1.80 -4.03 -18.58
CA MET A 228 2.01 -4.57 -19.93
C MET A 228 2.37 -3.48 -20.94
N GLU A 229 1.76 -2.29 -20.85
CA GLU A 229 2.09 -1.18 -21.73
C GLU A 229 3.50 -0.65 -21.48
N GLU A 230 3.91 -0.52 -20.22
CA GLU A 230 5.26 -0.12 -19.84
C GLU A 230 6.31 -1.14 -20.28
N GLU A 231 6.01 -2.44 -20.13
CA GLU A 231 6.87 -3.51 -20.65
C GLU A 231 7.02 -3.43 -22.18
N ARG A 232 5.91 -3.22 -22.89
CA ARG A 232 5.91 -3.07 -24.35
C ARG A 232 6.70 -1.84 -24.80
N LYS A 233 6.62 -0.72 -24.08
CA LYS A 233 7.42 0.49 -24.34
C LYS A 233 8.91 0.22 -24.15
N ARG A 234 9.28 -0.47 -23.06
CA ARG A 234 10.68 -0.86 -22.81
C ARG A 234 11.23 -1.81 -23.88
N ALA A 235 10.43 -2.77 -24.34
CA ALA A 235 10.81 -3.69 -25.41
C ALA A 235 11.08 -2.94 -26.73
N ARG A 236 10.20 -2.01 -27.12
CA ARG A 236 10.39 -1.17 -28.31
C ARG A 236 11.63 -0.29 -28.22
N ALA A 237 11.87 0.33 -27.06
CA ALA A 237 13.05 1.16 -26.86
C ALA A 237 14.36 0.36 -27.02
N LYS A 238 14.41 -0.88 -26.51
CA LYS A 238 15.56 -1.77 -26.69
C LYS A 238 15.77 -2.18 -28.15
N GLU A 239 14.68 -2.44 -28.88
CA GLU A 239 14.75 -2.77 -30.30
C GLU A 239 15.26 -1.59 -31.14
N GLU A 240 14.75 -0.38 -30.88
CA GLU A 240 15.22 0.84 -31.55
C GLU A 240 16.69 1.14 -31.26
N GLU A 241 17.14 0.92 -30.02
CA GLU A 241 18.54 1.06 -29.63
C GLU A 241 19.43 0.05 -30.38
N LYS A 242 18.99 -1.21 -30.50
CA LYS A 242 19.71 -2.25 -31.26
C LYS A 242 19.81 -1.90 -32.75
N ILE A 243 18.73 -1.40 -33.35
CA ILE A 243 18.72 -0.97 -34.76
C ILE A 243 19.69 0.21 -34.95
N ARG A 244 19.72 1.16 -34.02
CA ARG A 244 20.63 2.30 -34.06
C ARG A 244 22.09 1.86 -33.95
N ALA A 245 22.40 0.94 -33.04
CA ALA A 245 23.73 0.39 -32.87
C ALA A 245 24.19 -0.40 -34.11
N ASP A 246 23.33 -1.22 -34.72
CA ASP A 246 23.64 -1.94 -35.97
C ASP A 246 23.95 -0.96 -37.12
N ARG A 247 23.14 0.10 -37.24
CA ARG A 247 23.36 1.13 -38.25
C ARG A 247 24.68 1.86 -38.06
N GLN A 248 25.01 2.25 -36.83
CA GLN A 248 26.31 2.88 -36.51
C GLN A 248 27.47 1.96 -36.85
N LEU A 249 27.37 0.68 -36.48
CA LEU A 249 28.41 -0.30 -36.76
C LEU A 249 28.64 -0.51 -38.26
N ARG A 250 27.58 -0.46 -39.08
CA ARG A 250 27.70 -0.52 -40.55
C ARG A 250 28.34 0.74 -41.11
N GLU A 251 27.91 1.92 -40.66
CA GLU A 251 28.47 3.21 -41.10
C GLU A 251 29.97 3.31 -40.75
N GLU A 252 30.38 2.82 -39.57
CA GLU A 252 31.78 2.74 -39.16
C GLU A 252 32.59 1.77 -40.04
N GLN A 253 32.04 0.58 -40.35
CA GLN A 253 32.69 -0.39 -41.24
C GLN A 253 32.89 0.18 -42.66
N ASP A 254 31.85 0.83 -43.22
CA ASP A 254 31.92 1.43 -44.55
C ASP A 254 32.93 2.60 -44.59
N ALA A 255 32.97 3.43 -43.55
CA ALA A 255 33.93 4.52 -43.43
C ALA A 255 35.38 4.00 -43.33
N ALA A 256 35.61 2.95 -42.53
CA ALA A 256 36.91 2.31 -42.41
C ALA A 256 37.37 1.70 -43.74
N TYR A 257 36.48 1.00 -44.46
CA TYR A 257 36.76 0.42 -45.76
C TYR A 257 37.16 1.48 -46.80
N LEU A 258 36.39 2.57 -46.88
CA LEU A 258 36.68 3.68 -47.80
C LEU A 258 38.01 4.37 -47.48
N SER A 259 38.37 4.47 -46.20
CA SER A 259 39.65 5.04 -45.78
C SER A 259 40.83 4.17 -46.19
N ALA A 260 40.74 2.84 -46.00
CA ALA A 260 41.77 1.89 -46.43
C ALA A 260 41.97 1.93 -47.95
N LEU A 261 40.87 1.95 -48.71
CA LEU A 261 40.93 2.03 -50.17
C LEU A 261 41.59 3.32 -50.68
N LYS A 262 41.43 4.45 -49.98
CA LYS A 262 42.15 5.70 -50.28
C LYS A 262 43.65 5.57 -50.00
N ILE A 263 44.02 5.01 -48.85
CA ILE A 263 45.42 4.79 -48.48
C ILE A 263 46.12 3.90 -49.50
N ASP A 264 45.46 2.81 -49.94
CA ASP A 264 46.03 1.90 -50.93
C ASP A 264 46.21 2.57 -52.30
N LYS A 265 45.24 3.37 -52.74
CA LYS A 265 45.37 4.18 -53.97
C LYS A 265 46.50 5.21 -53.88
N GLU A 266 46.69 5.84 -52.73
CA GLU A 266 47.80 6.79 -52.53
C GLU A 266 49.16 6.10 -52.52
N LYS A 267 49.27 4.92 -51.88
CA LYS A 267 50.49 4.10 -51.93
C LYS A 267 50.80 3.63 -53.35
N GLU A 268 49.80 3.21 -54.11
CA GLU A 268 49.98 2.82 -55.50
C GLU A 268 50.45 3.99 -56.36
N LYS A 269 49.85 5.17 -56.19
CA LYS A 269 50.31 6.41 -56.85
C LYS A 269 51.75 6.75 -56.47
N LEU A 270 52.10 6.66 -55.19
CA LEU A 270 53.46 6.93 -54.71
C LEU A 270 54.47 5.93 -55.26
N ASN A 271 54.12 4.64 -55.32
CA ASN A 271 54.92 3.59 -55.95
C ASN A 271 55.05 3.79 -57.47
N SER A 272 54.02 4.29 -58.14
CA SER A 272 54.08 4.58 -59.59
C SER A 272 54.94 5.81 -59.93
N LEU A 273 55.16 6.70 -58.95
CA LEU A 273 55.99 7.91 -59.08
C LEU A 273 57.45 7.71 -58.65
N LEU A 274 57.80 6.56 -58.08
CA LEU A 274 59.18 6.17 -57.79
C LEU A 274 59.70 5.26 -58.93
N PRO A 275 60.68 5.69 -59.75
CA PRO A 275 61.31 4.78 -60.70
C PRO A 275 62.11 3.72 -59.93
N GLU A 276 61.85 2.44 -60.21
CA GLU A 276 62.66 1.31 -59.78
C GLU A 276 64.15 1.56 -60.09
N ARG A 277 64.98 1.82 -59.08
CA ARG A 277 66.40 1.43 -59.14
C ARG A 277 66.48 -0.07 -58.89
N ARG A 278 66.35 -0.87 -59.95
CA ARG A 278 66.72 -2.29 -59.93
C ARG A 278 68.22 -2.46 -60.08
N PHE A 279 68.79 -3.43 -59.36
CA PHE A 279 69.88 -4.37 -59.69
C PHE A 279 70.46 -4.89 -58.34
N GLN A 280 70.70 -6.17 -58.03
CA GLN A 280 70.88 -7.41 -58.79
C GLN A 280 70.54 -8.64 -57.92
N LYS A 281 70.12 -9.75 -58.57
CA LYS A 281 70.27 -11.13 -58.09
C LYS A 281 71.70 -11.63 -58.36
N PRO A 282 72.17 -12.66 -57.64
CA PRO A 282 72.75 -13.82 -58.33
C PRO A 282 72.00 -15.11 -57.99
N ALA A 283 72.08 -16.04 -58.95
CA ALA A 283 71.45 -17.35 -58.96
C ALA A 283 72.36 -18.43 -58.32
N GLY A 284 71.74 -19.52 -57.87
CA GLY A 284 72.39 -20.80 -57.52
C GLY A 284 71.45 -21.66 -56.66
N SER A 285 70.61 -22.49 -57.29
CA SER A 285 70.72 -23.96 -57.40
C SER A 285 69.92 -24.70 -56.30
N SER A 286 68.81 -25.30 -56.70
CA SER A 286 68.57 -26.76 -56.70
C SER A 286 68.73 -27.46 -55.34
N SER A 287 67.64 -28.04 -54.83
CA SER A 287 67.41 -29.50 -54.88
C SER A 287 66.64 -30.00 -53.66
N LYS A 288 65.61 -30.80 -53.96
CA LYS A 288 65.09 -31.97 -53.22
C LYS A 288 64.54 -31.79 -51.79
N ALA A 289 63.23 -32.04 -51.71
CA ALA A 289 62.60 -33.05 -50.86
C ALA A 289 63.29 -33.41 -49.54
N ASN A 290 62.59 -33.22 -48.42
CA ASN A 290 62.18 -34.37 -47.64
C ASN A 290 61.03 -34.07 -46.68
N TYR A 291 60.21 -35.09 -46.50
CA TYR A 291 59.28 -35.26 -45.40
C TYR A 291 60.01 -35.15 -44.06
N GLU A 292 59.41 -34.50 -43.06
CA GLU A 292 59.30 -35.14 -41.73
C GLU A 292 58.27 -34.45 -40.83
N LYS A 293 57.30 -35.27 -40.44
CA LYS A 293 56.44 -35.14 -39.25
C LYS A 293 57.32 -35.44 -38.02
N PRO A 294 57.06 -34.78 -36.88
CA PRO A 294 56.94 -35.54 -35.64
C PRO A 294 55.60 -35.23 -34.98
N ARG A 295 54.68 -36.20 -34.92
CA ARG A 295 54.41 -37.03 -33.73
C ARG A 295 53.88 -36.23 -32.52
N GLN A 296 52.55 -36.29 -32.37
CA GLN A 296 51.83 -36.63 -31.12
C GLN A 296 52.67 -37.55 -30.20
N ASN A 297 52.68 -37.48 -28.87
CA ASN A 297 51.65 -37.39 -27.81
C ASN A 297 52.43 -37.48 -26.45
N PRO A 298 51.81 -37.75 -25.27
CA PRO A 298 50.65 -37.18 -24.57
C PRO A 298 51.06 -36.72 -23.14
N ASP A 299 50.13 -36.16 -22.36
CA ASP A 299 49.99 -36.57 -20.95
C ASP A 299 48.58 -36.27 -20.42
N SER A 300 47.86 -37.35 -20.14
CA SER A 300 46.94 -37.58 -19.02
C SER A 300 47.58 -37.09 -17.70
N ASP A 301 46.92 -36.71 -16.61
CA ASP A 301 45.63 -36.98 -15.96
C ASP A 301 45.36 -35.72 -15.10
N THR A 302 44.15 -35.34 -14.71
CA THR A 302 43.46 -35.99 -13.58
C THR A 302 42.02 -35.50 -13.50
N VAL A 303 41.12 -36.49 -13.45
CA VAL A 303 39.71 -36.40 -13.06
C VAL A 303 39.59 -36.23 -11.54
N SER A 304 38.69 -35.35 -11.10
CA SER A 304 37.88 -35.42 -9.85
C SER A 304 36.85 -34.29 -9.98
N LYS A 305 35.56 -34.47 -10.32
CA LYS A 305 34.49 -35.23 -9.66
C LYS A 305 34.62 -35.22 -8.14
N TRP A 306 33.99 -34.23 -7.50
CA TRP A 306 32.82 -34.38 -6.62
C TRP A 306 31.91 -33.17 -6.81
#